data_AF-A0A350IZ07-F1
#
_entry.id   AF-A0A350IZ07-F1
#
_cell.length_a   1.000
_cell.length_b   1.000
_cell.length_c   1.000
_cell.angle_alpha   90.00
_cell.angle_beta   90.00
_cell.angle_gamma   90.00
#
_symmetry.space_group_name_H-M   'P 1'
#
loop_
_entity.id
_entity.type
_entity.pdbx_description
1 polymer ?
#
loop_
_entity_poly.entity_id
_entity_poly.type
_entity_poly.pdbx_seq_one_letter_code
_entity_poly.pdbx_strand_id
1 'polypeptide(L)'
;MAYIHRAFTETLKNRVQYSKCTLVIGARQVGKSTLIRHEFADYNRANFDDYLTRLQAKEEPKLFFLNNPSPLFIDEVQKEPAILEEIKRIVDESNDRGMFILSGSQKLTLMKGVSESLAGRVSVCELNGLFLREIHHVSFNRHFIPTDEYIKAREKQLVSYDQIWEIIHKGSYPELYDIPRDWQDFY
;
A
#
# COMPACT_ATOMS: atom_id res chain seq x y z
N MET A 1 -4.48 10.97 16.51
CA MET A 1 -4.04 9.96 15.55
C MET A 1 -2.57 10.16 15.26
N ALA A 2 -1.72 9.25 15.73
CA ALA A 2 -0.32 9.23 15.32
C ALA A 2 -0.19 8.20 14.19
N TYR A 3 0.14 8.64 12.98
CA TYR A 3 0.47 7.72 11.90
C TYR A 3 1.67 6.86 12.29
N ILE A 4 1.52 5.53 12.26
CA ILE A 4 2.63 4.61 12.49
C ILE A 4 3.42 4.49 11.19
N HIS A 5 4.65 5.01 11.21
CA HIS A 5 5.54 4.92 10.06
C HIS A 5 5.78 3.47 9.65
N ARG A 6 5.52 3.18 8.38
CA ARG A 6 5.66 1.84 7.81
C ARG A 6 7.10 1.63 7.34
N ALA A 7 7.74 0.55 7.76
CA ALA A 7 9.07 0.16 7.30
C ALA A 7 9.13 -0.10 5.79
N PHE A 8 7.98 -0.39 5.16
CA PHE A 8 7.87 -0.57 3.71
C PHE A 8 7.90 0.77 2.93
N THR A 9 7.78 1.92 3.60
CA THR A 9 7.65 3.26 2.98
C THR A 9 8.75 3.55 1.96
N GLU A 10 10.01 3.37 2.33
CA GLU A 10 11.14 3.66 1.43
C GLU A 10 11.16 2.74 0.21
N THR A 11 10.78 1.47 0.39
CA THR A 11 10.66 0.54 -0.72
C THR A 11 9.53 0.94 -1.65
N LEU A 12 8.40 1.39 -1.11
CA LEU A 12 7.26 1.87 -1.89
C LEU A 12 7.62 3.13 -2.69
N LYS A 13 8.25 4.13 -2.06
CA LYS A 13 8.71 5.36 -2.73
C LYS A 13 9.65 5.07 -3.89
N ASN A 14 10.67 4.24 -3.65
CA ASN A 14 11.59 3.82 -4.71
C ASN A 14 10.85 3.13 -5.86
N ARG A 15 9.90 2.23 -5.57
CA ARG A 15 9.14 1.55 -6.63
C ARG A 15 8.30 2.53 -7.44
N VAL A 16 7.57 3.43 -6.79
CA VAL A 16 6.80 4.49 -7.47
C VAL A 16 7.69 5.37 -8.34
N GLN A 17 8.88 5.72 -7.86
CA GLN A 17 9.84 6.54 -8.62
C GLN A 17 10.34 5.86 -9.90
N TYR A 18 10.50 4.52 -9.91
CA TYR A 18 11.13 3.81 -11.02
C TYR A 18 10.16 3.06 -11.95
N SER A 19 8.91 2.82 -11.55
CA SER A 19 7.88 2.20 -12.41
C SER A 19 6.85 3.21 -12.92
N LYS A 20 6.18 2.90 -14.04
CA LYS A 20 5.07 3.75 -14.53
C LYS A 20 3.85 3.61 -13.63
N CYS A 21 3.56 2.37 -13.26
CA CYS A 21 2.51 2.03 -12.31
C CYS A 21 3.09 1.31 -11.09
N THR A 22 2.48 1.49 -9.94
CA THR A 22 2.75 0.68 -8.74
C THR A 22 1.46 0.12 -8.21
N LEU A 23 1.37 -1.20 -8.03
CA LEU A 23 0.23 -1.86 -7.43
C LEU A 23 0.57 -2.23 -5.98
N VAL A 24 -0.22 -1.75 -5.01
CA VAL A 24 -0.13 -2.07 -3.59
C VAL A 24 -1.25 -3.02 -3.20
N ILE A 25 -0.91 -4.30 -3.05
CA ILE A 25 -1.81 -5.34 -2.56
C ILE A 25 -1.61 -5.57 -1.06
N GLY A 26 -2.61 -6.18 -0.41
CA GLY A 26 -2.54 -6.57 0.99
C GLY A 26 -3.93 -6.75 1.56
N ALA A 27 -4.06 -7.46 2.69
CA ALA A 27 -5.35 -7.72 3.33
C ALA A 27 -6.14 -6.43 3.64
N ARG A 28 -7.44 -6.57 3.92
CA ARG A 28 -8.23 -5.42 4.38
C ARG A 28 -7.67 -4.91 5.71
N GLN A 29 -7.87 -3.62 5.98
CA GLN A 29 -7.47 -2.94 7.23
C GLN A 29 -5.96 -2.91 7.56
N VAL A 30 -5.06 -3.41 6.70
CA VAL A 30 -3.59 -3.30 6.92
C VAL A 30 -3.04 -1.88 6.68
N GLY A 31 -3.89 -0.89 6.41
CA GLY A 31 -3.49 0.52 6.27
C GLY A 31 -2.92 0.92 4.90
N LYS A 32 -3.27 0.22 3.81
CA LYS A 32 -2.81 0.55 2.43
C LYS A 32 -3.14 1.99 2.04
N SER A 33 -4.42 2.34 2.07
CA SER A 33 -4.90 3.67 1.69
C SER A 33 -4.34 4.74 2.61
N THR A 34 -4.20 4.45 3.91
CA THR A 34 -3.58 5.36 4.88
C THR A 34 -2.12 5.65 4.54
N LEU A 35 -1.32 4.61 4.27
CA LEU A 35 0.07 4.75 3.84
C LEU A 35 0.19 5.60 2.57
N ILE A 36 -0.62 5.28 1.54
CA ILE A 36 -0.54 6.00 0.26
C ILE A 36 -0.96 7.46 0.42
N ARG A 37 -2.06 7.72 1.13
CA ARG A 37 -2.55 9.09 1.36
C ARG A 37 -1.57 9.95 2.17
N HIS A 38 -0.79 9.31 3.07
CA HIS A 38 0.22 10.00 3.88
C HIS A 38 1.48 10.29 3.07
N GLU A 39 2.03 9.30 2.36
CA GLU A 39 3.32 9.43 1.68
C GLU A 39 3.24 10.07 0.27
N PHE A 40 2.06 10.03 -0.35
CA PHE A 40 1.80 10.52 -1.71
C PHE A 40 0.64 11.52 -1.69
N ALA A 41 0.78 12.57 -0.86
CA ALA A 41 -0.25 13.58 -0.67
C ALA A 41 -0.64 14.31 -1.97
N ASP A 42 0.32 14.49 -2.88
CA ASP A 42 0.18 15.21 -4.15
C ASP A 42 -0.56 14.42 -5.25
N TYR A 43 -0.88 13.14 -5.01
CA TYR A 43 -1.63 12.33 -5.97
C TYR A 43 -3.12 12.66 -5.92
N ASN A 44 -3.72 12.82 -7.10
CA ASN A 44 -5.18 12.77 -7.25
C ASN A 44 -5.71 11.43 -6.77
N ARG A 45 -7.01 11.35 -6.43
CA ARG A 45 -7.57 10.17 -5.75
C ARG A 45 -8.91 9.77 -6.34
N ALA A 46 -9.02 8.50 -6.68
CA ALA A 46 -10.27 7.84 -6.99
C ALA A 46 -10.42 6.59 -6.11
N ASN A 47 -11.63 6.33 -5.62
CA ASN A 47 -11.91 5.13 -4.84
C ASN A 47 -13.06 4.38 -5.49
N PHE A 48 -12.84 3.13 -5.88
CA PHE A 48 -13.88 2.30 -6.51
C PHE A 48 -14.84 1.63 -5.53
N ASP A 49 -14.68 1.87 -4.22
CA ASP A 49 -15.78 1.73 -3.27
C ASP A 49 -16.92 2.72 -3.57
N ASP A 50 -16.61 3.91 -4.08
CA ASP A 50 -17.62 4.88 -4.50
C ASP A 50 -18.29 4.43 -5.81
N TYR A 51 -19.60 4.26 -5.75
CA TYR A 51 -20.38 3.72 -6.87
C TYR A 51 -20.31 4.61 -8.11
N LEU A 52 -20.43 5.93 -7.96
CA LEU A 52 -20.45 6.87 -9.08
C LEU A 52 -19.10 6.97 -9.77
N THR A 53 -18.02 7.04 -8.98
CA THR A 53 -16.63 7.02 -9.46
C THR A 53 -16.36 5.76 -10.27
N ARG A 54 -16.78 4.60 -9.73
CA ARG A 54 -16.62 3.31 -10.42
C ARG A 54 -17.47 3.23 -11.70
N LEU A 55 -18.72 3.72 -11.65
CA LEU A 55 -19.60 3.72 -12.82
C LEU A 55 -19.01 4.58 -13.94
N GLN A 56 -18.45 5.75 -13.62
CA GLN A 56 -17.77 6.59 -14.61
C GLN A 56 -16.54 5.88 -15.20
N ALA A 57 -15.71 5.25 -14.38
CA ALA A 57 -14.55 4.47 -14.84
C ALA A 57 -14.96 3.33 -15.79
N LYS A 58 -16.11 2.71 -15.55
CA LYS A 58 -16.66 1.61 -16.34
C LYS A 58 -17.25 2.08 -17.68
N GLU A 59 -18.16 3.04 -17.65
CA GLU A 59 -18.93 3.45 -18.82
C GLU A 59 -18.17 4.46 -19.69
N GLU A 60 -17.40 5.37 -19.08
CA GLU A 60 -16.68 6.44 -19.75
C GLU A 60 -15.22 6.57 -19.25
N PRO A 61 -14.35 5.56 -19.47
CA PRO A 61 -12.99 5.52 -18.92
C PRO A 61 -12.13 6.72 -19.33
N LYS A 62 -12.28 7.24 -20.55
CA LYS A 62 -11.57 8.44 -21.00
C LYS A 62 -11.97 9.67 -20.20
N LEU A 63 -13.28 9.86 -19.95
CA LEU A 63 -13.77 10.97 -19.13
C LEU A 63 -13.32 10.83 -17.68
N PHE A 64 -13.30 9.61 -17.15
CA PHE A 64 -12.75 9.34 -15.82
C PHE A 64 -11.31 9.85 -15.68
N PHE A 65 -10.41 9.57 -16.63
CA PHE A 65 -9.02 10.05 -16.56
C PHE A 65 -8.87 11.54 -16.87
N LEU A 66 -9.78 12.15 -17.64
CA LEU A 66 -9.82 13.61 -17.79
C LEU A 66 -10.18 14.30 -16.47
N ASN A 67 -11.12 13.75 -15.72
CA ASN A 67 -11.55 14.28 -14.42
C ASN A 67 -10.56 13.93 -13.29
N ASN A 68 -9.78 12.86 -13.45
CA ASN A 68 -8.81 12.37 -12.48
C ASN A 68 -7.43 12.23 -13.17
N PRO A 69 -6.72 13.34 -13.43
CA PRO A 69 -5.46 13.30 -14.16
C PRO A 69 -4.34 12.65 -13.34
N SER A 70 -3.32 12.10 -14.01
CA SER A 70 -2.10 11.64 -13.34
C SER A 70 -1.30 12.82 -12.74
N PRO A 71 -0.57 12.64 -11.62
CA PRO A 71 -0.40 11.41 -10.86
C PRO A 71 -1.67 11.03 -10.09
N LEU A 72 -2.13 9.78 -10.25
CA LEU A 72 -3.42 9.32 -9.73
C LEU A 72 -3.27 8.06 -8.88
N PHE A 73 -3.88 8.09 -7.71
CA PHE A 73 -4.10 6.93 -6.85
C PHE A 73 -5.52 6.39 -7.04
N ILE A 74 -5.64 5.12 -7.47
CA ILE A 74 -6.93 4.40 -7.59
C ILE A 74 -6.98 3.31 -6.52
N ASP A 75 -7.90 3.48 -5.55
CA ASP A 75 -8.14 2.50 -4.51
C ASP A 75 -9.17 1.44 -4.92
N GLU A 76 -9.01 0.23 -4.41
CA GLU A 76 -9.86 -0.94 -4.67
C GLU A 76 -10.07 -1.23 -6.17
N VAL A 77 -9.01 -1.10 -6.99
CA VAL A 77 -9.06 -1.21 -8.46
C VAL A 77 -9.62 -2.55 -8.96
N GLN A 78 -9.56 -3.62 -8.14
CA GLN A 78 -10.16 -4.92 -8.48
C GLN A 78 -11.68 -4.86 -8.70
N LYS A 79 -12.34 -3.80 -8.22
CA LYS A 79 -13.78 -3.62 -8.39
C LYS A 79 -14.16 -3.22 -9.80
N GLU A 80 -13.22 -2.69 -10.58
CA GLU A 80 -13.41 -2.37 -12.00
C GLU A 80 -12.10 -2.64 -12.77
N PRO A 81 -11.74 -3.92 -12.99
CA PRO A 81 -10.47 -4.30 -13.59
C PRO A 81 -10.34 -3.88 -15.06
N ALA A 82 -11.44 -3.59 -15.76
CA ALA A 82 -11.41 -3.13 -17.14
C ALA A 82 -10.66 -1.80 -17.31
N ILE A 83 -10.57 -0.99 -16.25
CA ILE A 83 -9.82 0.28 -16.26
C ILE A 83 -8.32 0.07 -16.56
N LEU A 84 -7.78 -1.12 -16.28
CA LEU A 84 -6.36 -1.42 -16.47
C LEU A 84 -5.94 -1.34 -17.94
N GLU A 85 -6.85 -1.61 -18.90
CA GLU A 85 -6.58 -1.44 -20.34
C GLU A 85 -6.41 0.02 -20.74
N GLU A 86 -7.18 0.93 -20.13
CA GLU A 86 -7.02 2.36 -20.38
C GLU A 86 -5.73 2.90 -19.74
N ILE A 87 -5.42 2.45 -18.51
CA ILE A 87 -4.14 2.76 -17.84
C ILE A 87 -2.99 2.31 -18.73
N LYS A 88 -3.04 1.08 -19.27
CA LYS A 88 -2.04 0.55 -20.18
C LYS A 88 -1.81 1.48 -21.38
N ARG A 89 -2.89 1.92 -22.05
CA ARG A 89 -2.80 2.86 -23.17
C ARG A 89 -2.09 4.14 -22.77
N ILE A 90 -2.52 4.77 -21.66
CA ILE A 90 -1.95 6.02 -21.16
C ILE A 90 -0.46 5.86 -20.85
N VAL A 91 -0.06 4.79 -20.15
CA VAL A 91 1.34 4.58 -19.79
C VAL A 91 2.21 4.12 -20.97
N ASP A 92 1.64 3.55 -22.03
CA ASP A 92 2.37 3.20 -23.25
C ASP A 92 2.76 4.44 -24.06
N GLU A 93 1.95 5.49 -23.98
CA GLU A 93 2.16 6.76 -24.70
C GLU A 93 3.07 7.75 -23.94
N SER A 94 3.34 7.51 -22.65
CA SER A 94 4.20 8.37 -21.82
C SER A 94 5.48 7.66 -21.36
N ASN A 95 6.57 8.40 -21.17
CA ASN A 95 7.79 7.91 -20.53
C ASN A 95 7.84 8.21 -19.02
N ASP A 96 6.83 8.88 -18.48
CA ASP A 96 6.79 9.31 -17.10
C ASP A 96 6.69 8.11 -16.14
N ARG A 97 7.24 8.31 -14.94
CA ARG A 97 7.21 7.34 -13.85
C ARG A 97 6.29 7.85 -12.73
N GLY A 98 5.80 6.93 -11.92
CA GLY A 98 4.87 7.25 -10.84
C GLY A 98 3.53 7.78 -11.32
N MET A 99 3.13 7.54 -12.57
CA MET A 99 1.85 8.05 -13.10
C MET A 99 0.65 7.52 -12.33
N PHE A 100 0.69 6.24 -11.93
CA PHE A 100 -0.41 5.58 -11.26
C PHE A 100 0.04 4.78 -10.05
N ILE A 101 -0.65 4.98 -8.93
CA ILE A 101 -0.63 4.05 -7.80
C ILE A 101 -1.99 3.36 -7.77
N LEU A 102 -1.99 2.05 -7.69
CA LEU A 102 -3.19 1.23 -7.61
C LEU A 102 -3.18 0.50 -6.28
N SER A 103 -4.32 0.28 -5.64
CA SER A 103 -4.41 -0.65 -4.51
C SER A 103 -5.61 -1.57 -4.61
N GLY A 104 -5.52 -2.65 -3.83
CA GLY A 104 -6.65 -3.55 -3.69
C GLY A 104 -6.43 -4.67 -2.70
N SER A 105 -7.53 -5.17 -2.13
CA SER A 105 -7.48 -6.22 -1.11
C SER A 105 -7.51 -7.65 -1.67
N GLN A 106 -7.89 -7.82 -2.94
CA GLN A 106 -8.09 -9.14 -3.55
C GLN A 106 -6.94 -9.48 -4.50
N LYS A 107 -5.84 -9.99 -3.94
CA LYS A 107 -4.58 -10.30 -4.65
C LYS A 107 -4.81 -11.14 -5.92
N LEU A 108 -5.54 -12.26 -5.82
CA LEU A 108 -5.71 -13.19 -6.95
C LEU A 108 -6.42 -12.54 -8.15
N THR A 109 -7.53 -11.84 -7.91
CA THR A 109 -8.29 -11.14 -8.95
C THR A 109 -7.46 -10.04 -9.61
N LEU A 110 -6.73 -9.26 -8.81
CA LEU A 110 -5.84 -8.20 -9.30
C LEU A 110 -4.72 -8.73 -10.17
N MET A 111 -4.04 -9.79 -9.72
CA MET A 111 -2.90 -10.33 -10.43
C MET A 111 -3.27 -10.90 -11.81
N LYS A 112 -4.50 -11.40 -11.98
CA LYS A 112 -4.99 -11.83 -13.30
C LYS A 112 -5.07 -10.66 -14.28
N GLY A 113 -5.82 -9.61 -13.95
CA GLY A 113 -5.96 -8.43 -14.82
C GLY A 113 -4.65 -7.69 -15.04
N VAL A 114 -3.80 -7.59 -14.02
CA VAL A 114 -2.46 -6.99 -14.17
C VAL A 114 -1.56 -7.77 -15.12
N SER A 115 -1.58 -9.11 -15.05
CA SER A 115 -0.74 -9.93 -15.93
C SER A 115 -1.14 -9.80 -17.40
N GLU A 116 -2.43 -9.55 -17.68
CA GLU A 116 -2.97 -9.37 -19.03
C GLU A 116 -2.70 -7.95 -19.57
N SER A 117 -2.95 -6.92 -18.76
CA SER A 117 -2.94 -5.53 -19.23
C SER A 117 -1.64 -4.77 -18.91
N LEU A 118 -0.98 -5.03 -17.78
CA LEU A 118 0.10 -4.18 -17.25
C LEU A 118 1.45 -4.90 -17.05
N ALA A 119 1.63 -6.09 -17.63
CA ALA A 119 2.88 -6.83 -17.57
C ALA A 119 4.08 -5.96 -17.99
N GLY A 120 5.14 -5.99 -17.19
CA GLY A 120 6.38 -5.24 -17.40
C GLY A 120 6.31 -3.73 -17.10
N ARG A 121 5.14 -3.18 -16.77
CA ARG A 121 4.94 -1.73 -16.52
C ARG A 121 4.63 -1.40 -15.06
N VAL A 122 4.14 -2.41 -14.33
CA VAL A 122 3.74 -2.27 -12.94
C VAL A 122 4.74 -2.92 -11.99
N SER A 123 5.06 -2.21 -10.90
CA SER A 123 5.76 -2.78 -9.75
C SER A 123 4.74 -3.24 -8.71
N VAL A 124 4.72 -4.55 -8.39
CA VAL A 124 3.77 -5.12 -7.43
C VAL A 124 4.38 -5.14 -6.03
N CYS A 125 3.73 -4.46 -5.10
CA CYS A 125 4.08 -4.30 -3.70
C CYS A 125 3.06 -4.99 -2.80
N GLU A 126 3.52 -5.78 -1.83
CA GLU A 126 2.64 -6.40 -0.83
C GLU A 126 2.84 -5.75 0.53
N LEU A 127 1.80 -5.09 1.02
CA LEU A 127 1.76 -4.49 2.34
C LEU A 127 1.13 -5.48 3.33
N ASN A 128 1.93 -5.91 4.30
CA ASN A 128 1.48 -6.74 5.42
C ASN A 128 0.87 -5.87 6.52
N GLY A 129 0.40 -6.50 7.60
CA GLY A 129 0.09 -5.80 8.84
C GLY A 129 1.34 -5.14 9.46
N LEU A 130 1.16 -4.52 10.62
CA LEU A 130 2.25 -3.92 11.37
C LEU A 130 3.28 -4.98 11.79
N PHE A 131 4.56 -4.65 11.60
CA PHE A 131 5.65 -5.38 12.20
C PHE A 131 5.82 -4.94 13.66
N LEU A 132 6.35 -5.84 14.50
CA LEU A 132 6.62 -5.54 15.90
C LEU A 132 7.54 -4.31 16.09
N ARG A 133 8.53 -4.14 15.20
CA ARG A 133 9.37 -2.94 15.20
C ARG A 133 8.59 -1.65 14.92
N GLU A 134 7.53 -1.71 14.12
CA GLU A 134 6.71 -0.54 13.80
C GLU A 134 5.84 -0.17 15.01
N ILE A 135 5.26 -1.17 15.69
CA ILE A 135 4.48 -1.00 16.93
C ILE A 135 5.34 -0.37 18.04
N HIS A 136 6.59 -0.81 18.17
CA HIS A 136 7.53 -0.30 19.18
C HIS A 136 8.39 0.88 18.71
N HIS A 137 8.11 1.46 17.54
CA HIS A 137 8.85 2.60 16.96
C HIS A 137 10.38 2.37 16.84
N VAL A 138 10.80 1.13 16.61
CA VAL A 138 12.19 0.75 16.40
C VAL A 138 12.55 0.98 14.93
N SER A 139 13.47 1.91 14.67
CA SER A 139 13.88 2.28 13.31
C SER A 139 14.87 1.29 12.68
N PHE A 140 15.47 0.38 13.46
CA PHE A 140 16.44 -0.60 12.97
C PHE A 140 15.82 -1.58 11.96
N ASN A 141 16.25 -1.48 10.70
CA ASN A 141 15.70 -2.25 9.59
C ASN A 141 16.76 -2.97 8.73
N ARG A 142 18.00 -3.11 9.24
CA ARG A 142 19.09 -3.77 8.51
C ARG A 142 18.81 -5.27 8.33
N HIS A 143 19.19 -5.81 7.17
CA HIS A 143 19.22 -7.26 6.95
C HIS A 143 20.07 -7.93 8.03
N PHE A 144 19.59 -9.05 8.56
CA PHE A 144 20.31 -9.80 9.56
C PHE A 144 21.60 -10.37 8.96
N ILE A 145 22.73 -9.95 9.54
CA ILE A 145 24.05 -10.49 9.24
C ILE A 145 24.63 -10.86 10.60
N PRO A 146 24.95 -12.13 10.88
CA PRO A 146 25.38 -12.58 12.21
C PRO A 146 26.83 -12.18 12.51
N THR A 147 27.09 -10.87 12.60
CA THR A 147 28.39 -10.29 12.94
C THR A 147 28.31 -9.51 14.25
N ASP A 148 29.44 -9.39 14.94
CA ASP A 148 29.55 -8.56 16.15
C ASP A 148 29.14 -7.11 15.89
N GLU A 149 29.45 -6.58 14.70
CA GLU A 149 29.03 -5.24 14.30
C GLU A 149 27.50 -5.11 14.24
N TYR A 150 26.82 -6.09 13.66
CA TYR A 150 25.36 -6.10 13.61
C TYR A 150 24.77 -6.17 15.01
N ILE A 151 25.25 -7.08 15.85
CA ILE A 151 24.75 -7.26 17.23
C ILE A 151 24.92 -5.95 18.01
N LYS A 152 26.13 -5.36 18.01
CA LYS A 152 26.40 -4.07 18.66
C LYS A 152 25.54 -2.94 18.14
N ALA A 153 25.22 -2.92 16.84
CA ALA A 153 24.34 -1.92 16.25
C ALA A 153 22.88 -2.14 16.68
N ARG A 154 22.42 -3.40 16.74
CA ARG A 154 21.06 -3.78 17.13
C ARG A 154 20.79 -3.55 18.62
N GLU A 155 21.78 -3.80 19.48
CA GLU A 155 21.72 -3.64 20.94
C GLU A 155 21.33 -2.21 21.34
N LYS A 156 21.78 -1.21 20.58
CA LYS A 156 21.47 0.21 20.82
C LYS A 156 19.99 0.58 20.69
N GLN A 157 19.19 -0.28 20.06
CA GLN A 157 17.76 -0.05 19.83
C GLN A 157 16.90 -1.21 20.36
N LEU A 158 17.40 -1.96 21.34
CA LEU A 158 16.59 -2.98 22.01
C LEU A 158 15.48 -2.31 22.83
N VAL A 159 14.30 -2.90 22.76
CA VAL A 159 13.12 -2.52 23.53
C VAL A 159 12.61 -3.77 24.22
N SER A 160 12.04 -3.59 25.41
CA SER A 160 11.37 -4.71 26.08
C SER A 160 10.04 -5.01 25.39
N TYR A 161 9.71 -6.29 25.29
CA TYR A 161 8.45 -6.78 24.73
C TYR A 161 7.60 -7.39 25.84
N ASP A 162 7.30 -6.63 26.89
CA ASP A 162 6.63 -7.17 28.09
C ASP A 162 5.15 -7.53 27.83
N GLN A 163 4.53 -6.90 26.84
CA GLN A 163 3.10 -7.06 26.51
C GLN A 163 2.85 -8.08 25.37
N ILE A 164 3.69 -9.10 25.22
CA ILE A 164 3.57 -10.10 24.13
C ILE A 164 2.18 -10.71 24.04
N TRP A 165 1.56 -11.03 25.19
CA TRP A 165 0.21 -11.62 25.20
C TRP A 165 -0.82 -10.68 24.56
N GLU A 166 -0.82 -9.40 24.93
CA GLU A 166 -1.73 -8.40 24.35
C GLU A 166 -1.44 -8.18 22.86
N ILE A 167 -0.16 -8.13 22.47
CA ILE A 167 0.26 -7.94 21.08
C ILE A 167 -0.22 -9.11 20.19
N ILE A 168 -0.13 -10.34 20.68
CA ILE A 168 -0.63 -11.53 19.96
C ILE A 168 -2.14 -11.40 19.72
N HIS A 169 -2.91 -10.97 20.72
CA HIS A 169 -4.38 -10.85 20.60
C HIS A 169 -4.80 -9.66 19.74
N LYS A 170 -4.14 -8.50 19.88
CA LYS A 170 -4.35 -7.36 18.98
C LYS A 170 -3.93 -7.68 17.55
N GLY A 171 -2.94 -8.55 17.36
CA GLY A 171 -2.42 -8.89 16.06
C GLY A 171 -1.71 -7.71 15.40
N SER A 172 -1.80 -7.60 14.08
CA SER A 172 -1.02 -6.64 13.29
C SER A 172 -1.85 -5.54 12.62
N TYR A 173 -3.11 -5.35 13.02
CA TYR A 173 -3.99 -4.35 12.43
C TYR A 173 -3.76 -2.97 13.05
N PRO A 174 -3.41 -1.94 12.26
CA PRO A 174 -3.15 -0.58 12.77
C PRO A 174 -4.27 0.00 13.63
N GLU A 175 -5.54 -0.30 13.33
CA GLU A 175 -6.70 0.24 14.05
C GLU A 175 -6.69 -0.12 15.55
N LEU A 176 -6.23 -1.33 15.90
CA LEU A 176 -6.14 -1.83 17.28
C LEU A 176 -5.01 -1.20 18.11
N TYR A 177 -4.13 -0.43 17.47
CA TYR A 177 -3.06 0.33 18.13
C TYR A 177 -3.35 1.83 18.19
N ASP A 178 -4.36 2.32 17.48
CA ASP A 178 -4.77 3.74 17.46
C ASP A 178 -5.98 4.00 18.37
N ILE A 179 -6.93 3.05 18.45
CA ILE A 179 -8.14 3.19 19.24
C ILE A 179 -8.10 2.19 20.41
N PRO A 180 -8.43 2.61 21.65
CA PRO A 180 -8.63 1.69 22.75
C PRO A 180 -9.93 0.90 22.51
N ARG A 181 -9.83 -0.15 21.69
CA ARG A 181 -10.91 -1.06 21.33
C ARG A 181 -10.54 -2.46 21.83
N ASP A 182 -11.52 -3.18 22.37
CA ASP A 182 -11.32 -4.59 22.69
C ASP A 182 -11.11 -5.36 21.38
N TRP A 183 -10.08 -6.20 21.32
CA TRP A 183 -9.83 -7.02 20.13
C TRP A 183 -10.99 -7.98 19.86
N GLN A 184 -11.75 -8.39 20.88
CA GLN A 184 -12.94 -9.24 20.73
C GLN A 184 -14.05 -8.55 19.93
N ASP A 185 -14.14 -7.22 19.97
CA ASP A 185 -15.13 -6.46 19.21
C ASP A 185 -14.67 -6.14 17.78
N PHE A 186 -13.39 -6.38 17.47
CA PHE A 186 -12.79 -6.07 16.17
C PHE A 186 -12.79 -7.26 15.22
N TYR A 187 -12.58 -8.47 15.75
CA TYR A 187 -12.57 -9.73 14.99
C TYR A 187 -13.95 -10.37 14.95
#